data_AF-D0R5H8-F1
#
_entry.id   AF-D0R5H8-F1
#
_cell.length_a   1.000
_cell.length_b   1.000
_cell.length_c   1.000
_cell.angle_alpha   90.00
_cell.angle_beta   90.00
_cell.angle_gamma   90.00
#
_symmetry.space_group_name_H-M   'P 1'
#
loop_
_entity.id
_entity.type
_entity.pdbx_description
1 polymer ?
#
loop_
_entity_poly.entity_id
_entity_poly.type
_entity_poly.pdbx_seq_one_letter_code
_entity_poly.pdbx_strand_id
1 'polypeptide(L)'
;MTHLNDTMPTNLLATHRKYAHLTKEERVMIAILKSQGLSNRAIGRQLGVNHQTINNELKRGIVRQIRRQKFNGKTYDYPYHIYSYEAGQNIYLKCHQRSGRPRLYYRSKLFLQLADQLMFGEFDEHRYSPQAAIYKARDLMSDDSLIPKSVVTLYQWINDGVFRTSNLDLFEKTKRKHHQSHPQAKKCLGPNIAQCPQVADQRSEIGHWELDTIQGHKDGKDSVVLVMTDRFSRVNIMRKITSKTAYAVNHFFVELRQKLGKNAYYRIFKTITSDNGSEFSELTRVHDHVFYTDPYSPWKR
;
A
#
# COMPACT_ATOMS: atom_id res chain seq x y z
N MET A 1 48.10 -36.40 -12.55
CA MET A 1 46.87 -37.13 -12.22
C MET A 1 46.16 -36.39 -11.10
N THR A 2 45.23 -35.53 -11.45
CA THR A 2 44.30 -34.87 -10.52
C THR A 2 42.95 -34.93 -11.20
N HIS A 3 42.15 -35.91 -10.78
CA HIS A 3 40.77 -36.08 -11.20
C HIS A 3 39.94 -34.91 -10.63
N LEU A 4 39.64 -33.93 -11.47
CA LEU A 4 38.54 -33.00 -11.22
C LEU A 4 37.25 -33.68 -11.68
N ASN A 5 36.69 -34.52 -10.80
CA ASN A 5 35.29 -34.91 -10.88
C ASN A 5 34.45 -33.72 -10.39
N ASP A 6 34.31 -32.70 -11.24
CA ASP A 6 33.22 -31.74 -11.09
C ASP A 6 31.94 -32.43 -11.55
N THR A 7 31.28 -33.11 -10.62
CA THR A 7 29.90 -33.53 -10.76
C THR A 7 29.03 -32.29 -10.91
N MET A 8 28.77 -31.91 -12.16
CA MET A 8 27.73 -30.96 -12.51
C MET A 8 26.41 -31.42 -11.87
N PRO A 9 25.73 -30.56 -11.08
CA PRO A 9 24.49 -30.95 -10.42
C PRO A 9 23.44 -31.30 -11.48
N THR A 10 23.04 -32.56 -11.50
CA THR A 10 22.08 -33.16 -12.44
C THR A 10 20.63 -32.80 -12.06
N ASN A 11 20.35 -31.51 -11.79
CA ASN A 11 19.06 -31.03 -11.29
C ASN A 11 18.60 -29.72 -11.97
N LEU A 12 18.74 -29.64 -13.31
CA LEU A 12 18.20 -28.55 -14.14
C LEU A 12 16.79 -28.84 -14.69
N LEU A 13 15.95 -29.57 -13.97
CA LEU A 13 14.55 -29.76 -14.35
C LEU A 13 13.67 -29.18 -13.25
N ALA A 14 13.55 -27.85 -13.26
CA ALA A 14 12.38 -27.21 -12.68
C ALA A 14 11.15 -27.84 -13.37
N THR A 15 10.43 -28.69 -12.65
CA THR A 15 9.25 -29.37 -13.17
C THR A 15 8.24 -28.34 -13.66
N HIS A 16 7.76 -28.46 -14.90
CA HIS A 16 6.80 -27.53 -15.49
C HIS A 16 5.60 -27.29 -14.55
N ARG A 17 5.30 -26.01 -14.27
CA ARG A 17 4.20 -25.64 -13.38
C ARG A 17 2.85 -26.09 -13.96
N LYS A 18 2.05 -26.80 -13.18
CA LYS A 18 0.71 -27.25 -13.61
C LYS A 18 -0.14 -26.06 -14.09
N TYR A 19 -0.82 -26.23 -15.22
CA TYR A 19 -1.63 -25.21 -15.92
C TYR A 19 -0.87 -24.01 -16.52
N ALA A 20 0.46 -24.00 -16.51
CA ALA A 20 1.24 -23.02 -17.24
C ALA A 20 1.33 -23.34 -18.74
N HIS A 21 1.62 -22.32 -19.54
CA HIS A 21 2.07 -22.51 -20.92
C HIS A 21 3.56 -22.84 -20.94
N LEU A 22 4.00 -23.60 -21.95
CA LEU A 22 5.42 -23.84 -22.19
C LEU A 22 6.17 -22.50 -22.28
N THR A 23 7.30 -22.42 -21.62
CA THR A 23 8.28 -21.33 -21.67
C THR A 23 9.10 -21.41 -22.96
N LYS A 24 9.90 -20.36 -23.24
CA LYS A 24 10.78 -20.37 -24.42
C LYS A 24 11.88 -21.43 -24.25
N GLU A 25 12.41 -21.53 -23.04
CA GLU A 25 13.45 -22.47 -22.62
C GLU A 25 12.96 -23.91 -22.78
N GLU A 26 11.75 -24.24 -22.34
CA GLU A 26 11.15 -25.56 -22.53
C GLU A 26 10.96 -25.90 -24.02
N ARG A 27 10.61 -24.92 -24.86
CA ARG A 27 10.54 -25.14 -26.33
C ARG A 27 11.90 -25.44 -26.94
N VAL A 28 12.96 -24.77 -26.49
CA VAL A 28 14.35 -25.07 -26.89
C VAL A 28 14.71 -26.50 -26.48
N MET A 29 14.39 -26.90 -25.25
CA MET A 29 14.62 -28.26 -24.77
C MET A 29 13.87 -29.30 -25.61
N ILE A 30 12.62 -29.02 -26.01
CA ILE A 30 11.86 -29.91 -26.91
C ILE A 30 12.60 -30.09 -28.24
N ALA A 31 13.16 -29.01 -28.83
CA ALA A 31 13.91 -29.10 -30.08
C ALA A 31 15.17 -29.97 -29.93
N ILE A 32 15.94 -29.78 -28.86
CA ILE A 32 17.17 -30.55 -28.56
C ILE A 32 16.84 -32.03 -28.33
N LEU A 33 15.86 -32.33 -27.47
CA LEU A 33 15.50 -33.72 -27.19
C LEU A 33 14.91 -34.43 -28.41
N LYS A 34 14.26 -33.68 -29.31
CA LYS A 34 13.76 -34.23 -30.56
C LYS A 34 14.87 -34.53 -31.56
N SER A 35 15.92 -33.71 -31.64
CA SER A 35 17.09 -34.00 -32.49
C SER A 35 17.89 -35.20 -31.99
N GLN A 36 17.84 -35.48 -30.68
CA GLN A 36 18.36 -36.71 -30.08
C GLN A 36 17.49 -37.96 -30.33
N GLY A 37 16.37 -37.82 -31.05
CA GLY A 37 15.50 -38.95 -31.42
C GLY A 37 14.51 -39.38 -30.34
N LEU A 38 14.33 -38.61 -29.25
CA LEU A 38 13.41 -39.01 -28.18
C LEU A 38 11.93 -38.97 -28.65
N SER A 39 11.16 -39.92 -28.11
CA SER A 39 9.71 -39.96 -28.29
C SER A 39 9.02 -38.86 -27.50
N ASN A 40 7.84 -38.40 -27.95
CA ASN A 40 7.09 -37.34 -27.26
C ASN A 40 6.72 -37.74 -25.82
N ARG A 41 6.56 -39.03 -25.53
CA ARG A 41 6.33 -39.56 -24.17
C ARG A 41 7.59 -39.43 -23.30
N ALA A 42 8.77 -39.73 -23.84
CA ALA A 42 10.03 -39.55 -23.11
C ALA A 42 10.30 -38.08 -22.80
N ILE A 43 10.13 -37.20 -23.79
CA ILE A 43 10.25 -35.74 -23.63
C ILE A 43 9.28 -35.22 -22.56
N GLY A 44 8.02 -35.67 -22.60
CA GLY A 44 7.02 -35.30 -21.60
C GLY A 44 7.39 -35.70 -20.17
N ARG A 45 7.93 -36.91 -19.97
CA ARG A 45 8.42 -37.35 -18.65
C ARG A 45 9.58 -36.49 -18.14
N GLN A 46 10.50 -36.11 -19.03
CA GLN A 46 11.67 -35.30 -18.65
C GLN A 46 11.29 -33.86 -18.29
N LEU A 47 10.37 -33.24 -19.02
CA LEU A 47 9.91 -31.87 -18.76
C LEU A 47 8.77 -31.78 -17.73
N GLY A 48 8.21 -32.91 -17.30
CA GLY A 48 7.04 -32.93 -16.40
C GLY A 48 5.74 -32.48 -17.07
N VAL A 49 5.61 -32.64 -18.39
CA VAL A 49 4.43 -32.26 -19.18
C VAL A 49 3.79 -33.45 -19.86
N ASN A 50 2.48 -33.36 -20.12
CA ASN A 50 1.78 -34.41 -20.88
C ASN A 50 2.36 -34.49 -22.32
N HIS A 51 2.61 -35.71 -22.81
CA HIS A 51 3.07 -35.96 -24.18
C HIS A 51 2.20 -35.29 -25.27
N GLN A 52 0.91 -35.04 -25.01
CA GLN A 52 0.03 -34.33 -25.93
C GLN A 52 0.37 -32.84 -26.01
N THR A 53 0.85 -32.21 -24.93
CA THR A 53 1.36 -30.84 -24.96
C THR A 53 2.57 -30.72 -25.89
N ILE A 54 3.48 -31.70 -25.83
CA ILE A 54 4.63 -31.80 -26.74
C ILE A 54 4.15 -31.95 -28.18
N ASN A 55 3.19 -32.84 -28.44
CA ASN A 55 2.63 -33.04 -29.78
C ASN A 55 2.02 -31.76 -30.36
N ASN A 56 1.24 -31.03 -29.56
CA ASN A 56 0.61 -29.78 -29.96
C ASN A 56 1.65 -28.67 -30.22
N GLU A 57 2.70 -28.60 -29.41
CA GLU A 57 3.80 -27.66 -29.63
C GLU A 57 4.59 -27.98 -30.91
N LEU A 58 4.91 -29.25 -31.16
CA LEU A 58 5.56 -29.68 -32.39
C LEU A 58 4.70 -29.31 -33.61
N LYS A 59 3.41 -29.63 -33.58
CA LYS A 59 2.46 -29.23 -34.65
C LYS A 59 2.43 -27.72 -34.88
N ARG A 60 2.49 -26.93 -33.80
CA ARG A 60 2.52 -25.47 -33.87
C ARG A 60 3.80 -24.95 -34.54
N GLY A 61 4.96 -25.51 -34.20
CA GLY A 61 6.26 -25.04 -34.67
C GLY A 61 6.80 -25.73 -35.92
N ILE A 62 6.03 -26.59 -36.61
CA ILE A 62 6.47 -27.20 -37.87
C ILE A 62 6.58 -26.14 -38.96
N VAL A 63 7.76 -26.07 -39.59
CA VAL A 63 8.05 -25.19 -40.71
C VAL A 63 8.46 -26.02 -41.91
N ARG A 64 7.94 -25.66 -43.09
CA ARG A 64 8.35 -26.23 -44.37
C ARG A 64 9.66 -25.59 -44.81
N GLN A 65 10.71 -26.40 -44.95
CA GLN A 65 11.98 -26.01 -45.55
C GLN A 65 12.17 -26.70 -46.90
N ILE A 66 13.01 -26.12 -47.75
CA ILE A 66 13.32 -26.65 -49.09
C ILE A 66 14.80 -26.95 -49.15
N ARG A 67 15.15 -28.20 -49.45
CA ARG A 67 16.53 -28.59 -49.78
C ARG A 67 16.69 -28.57 -51.29
N ARG A 68 17.56 -27.70 -51.79
CA ARG A 68 17.85 -27.57 -53.22
C ARG A 68 19.08 -28.39 -53.60
N GLN A 69 18.98 -29.21 -54.64
CA GLN A 69 20.10 -29.97 -55.19
C GLN A 69 20.24 -29.67 -56.68
N LYS A 70 21.49 -29.47 -57.13
CA LYS A 70 21.81 -29.27 -58.54
C LYS A 70 22.47 -30.54 -59.09
N PHE A 71 21.93 -31.08 -60.18
CA PHE A 71 22.48 -32.26 -60.85
C PHE A 71 22.29 -32.11 -62.36
N ASN A 72 23.38 -32.27 -63.14
CA ASN A 72 23.39 -32.10 -64.61
C ASN A 72 22.67 -30.82 -65.10
N GLY A 73 22.97 -29.67 -64.48
CA GLY A 73 22.36 -28.38 -64.85
C GLY A 73 20.88 -28.21 -64.46
N LYS A 74 20.22 -29.24 -63.93
CA LYS A 74 18.85 -29.18 -63.42
C LYS A 74 18.84 -28.96 -61.91
N THR A 75 17.88 -28.18 -61.43
CA THR A 75 17.70 -27.86 -60.01
C THR A 75 16.47 -28.59 -59.48
N TYR A 76 16.64 -29.33 -58.40
CA TYR A 76 15.60 -30.11 -57.74
C TYR A 76 15.35 -29.56 -56.34
N ASP A 77 14.10 -29.23 -56.02
CA ASP A 77 13.67 -28.69 -54.74
C ASP A 77 12.90 -29.76 -53.95
N TYR A 78 13.45 -30.21 -52.82
CA TYR A 78 12.85 -31.23 -51.96
C TYR A 78 12.28 -30.57 -50.69
N PRO A 79 10.95 -30.43 -50.57
CA PRO A 79 10.35 -29.90 -49.36
C PRO A 79 10.42 -30.92 -48.21
N TYR A 80 10.73 -30.44 -47.02
CA TYR A 80 10.73 -31.23 -45.80
C TYR A 80 10.28 -30.39 -44.61
N HIS A 81 9.87 -31.03 -43.53
CA HIS A 81 9.31 -30.36 -42.36
C HIS A 81 10.25 -30.50 -41.17
N ILE A 82 10.59 -29.39 -40.54
CA ILE A 82 11.39 -29.36 -39.31
C ILE A 82 10.60 -28.60 -38.24
N TYR A 83 10.71 -29.05 -37.00
CA TYR A 83 10.26 -28.26 -35.86
C TYR A 83 11.23 -27.11 -35.58
N SER A 84 10.75 -25.87 -35.63
CA SER A 84 11.47 -24.69 -35.17
C SER A 84 10.81 -24.15 -33.90
N TYR A 85 11.56 -24.13 -32.81
CA TYR A 85 11.08 -23.57 -31.53
C TYR A 85 10.78 -22.08 -31.64
N GLU A 86 11.50 -21.34 -32.49
CA GLU A 86 11.26 -19.91 -32.75
C GLU A 86 9.92 -19.71 -33.47
N ALA A 87 9.63 -20.53 -34.47
CA ALA A 87 8.34 -20.48 -35.16
C ALA A 87 7.18 -20.83 -34.20
N GLY A 88 7.35 -21.87 -33.38
CA GLY A 88 6.39 -22.24 -32.34
C GLY A 88 6.12 -21.12 -31.33
N GLN A 89 7.19 -20.47 -30.85
CA GLN A 89 7.13 -19.32 -29.96
C GLN A 89 6.40 -18.13 -30.62
N ASN A 90 6.74 -17.79 -31.86
CA ASN A 90 6.14 -16.67 -32.57
C ASN A 90 4.65 -16.89 -32.83
N ILE A 91 4.23 -18.11 -33.18
CA ILE A 91 2.81 -18.45 -33.34
C ILE A 91 2.10 -18.37 -31.99
N TYR A 92 2.70 -18.90 -30.92
CA TYR A 92 2.16 -18.76 -29.57
C TYR A 92 1.94 -17.29 -29.18
N LEU A 93 2.93 -16.42 -29.36
CA LEU A 93 2.82 -14.99 -29.03
C LEU A 93 1.71 -14.31 -29.84
N LYS A 94 1.60 -14.60 -31.15
CA LYS A 94 0.52 -14.06 -32.00
C LYS A 94 -0.87 -14.49 -31.55
N CYS A 95 -1.05 -15.78 -31.19
CA CYS A 95 -2.32 -16.27 -30.66
C CYS A 95 -2.61 -15.70 -29.28
N HIS A 96 -1.59 -15.58 -28.42
CA HIS A 96 -1.72 -15.05 -27.07
C HIS A 96 -2.08 -13.56 -27.07
N GLN A 97 -1.57 -12.76 -28.02
CA GLN A 97 -1.98 -11.37 -28.21
C GLN A 97 -3.48 -11.21 -28.51
N ARG A 98 -4.08 -12.22 -29.15
CA ARG A 98 -5.53 -12.28 -29.43
C ARG A 98 -6.34 -12.91 -28.30
N SER A 99 -5.65 -13.43 -27.28
CA SER A 99 -6.28 -14.11 -26.15
C SER A 99 -6.61 -13.08 -25.07
N GLY A 100 -7.83 -13.16 -24.54
CA GLY A 100 -8.30 -12.30 -23.46
C GLY A 100 -9.29 -11.23 -23.90
N ARG A 101 -9.85 -10.53 -22.91
CA ARG A 101 -10.79 -9.43 -23.14
C ARG A 101 -10.00 -8.21 -23.67
N PRO A 102 -10.43 -7.57 -24.77
CA PRO A 102 -9.82 -6.32 -25.22
C PRO A 102 -9.77 -5.31 -24.08
N ARG A 103 -8.64 -4.60 -23.95
CA ARG A 103 -8.50 -3.57 -22.93
C ARG A 103 -9.59 -2.51 -23.10
N LEU A 104 -10.17 -2.07 -21.99
CA LEU A 104 -11.34 -1.20 -21.98
C LEU A 104 -11.09 0.10 -22.77
N TYR A 105 -9.90 0.70 -22.62
CA TYR A 105 -9.54 1.95 -23.28
C TYR A 105 -9.62 1.91 -24.82
N TYR A 106 -9.52 0.74 -25.46
CA TYR A 106 -9.70 0.63 -26.93
C TYR A 106 -11.10 1.06 -27.37
N ARG A 107 -12.10 0.91 -26.49
CA ARG A 107 -13.50 1.25 -26.76
C ARG A 107 -13.95 2.53 -26.06
N SER A 108 -13.15 3.08 -25.14
CA SER A 108 -13.50 4.23 -24.29
C SER A 108 -12.94 5.56 -24.81
N LYS A 109 -12.91 5.80 -26.13
CA LYS A 109 -12.26 7.00 -26.71
C LYS A 109 -12.79 8.32 -26.15
N LEU A 110 -14.11 8.44 -26.02
CA LEU A 110 -14.76 9.64 -25.46
C LEU A 110 -14.33 9.88 -24.01
N PHE A 111 -14.28 8.83 -23.20
CA PHE A 111 -13.79 8.93 -21.82
C PHE A 111 -12.32 9.33 -21.76
N LEU A 112 -11.47 8.79 -22.64
CA LEU A 112 -10.05 9.15 -22.66
C LEU A 112 -9.86 10.65 -22.92
N GLN A 113 -10.56 11.19 -23.93
CA GLN A 113 -10.50 12.60 -24.28
C GLN A 113 -11.01 13.49 -23.14
N LEU A 114 -12.17 13.15 -22.57
CA LEU A 114 -12.76 13.91 -21.46
C LEU A 114 -11.86 13.86 -20.22
N ALA A 115 -11.33 12.70 -19.86
CA ALA A 115 -10.46 12.56 -18.70
C ALA A 115 -9.13 13.30 -18.89
N ASP A 116 -8.56 13.36 -20.10
CA ASP A 116 -7.41 14.23 -20.39
C ASP A 116 -7.77 15.71 -20.18
N GLN A 117 -8.88 16.18 -20.76
CA GLN A 117 -9.32 17.58 -20.60
C GLN A 117 -9.53 17.95 -19.12
N LEU A 118 -10.13 17.05 -18.34
CA LEU A 118 -10.30 17.25 -16.90
C LEU A 118 -8.96 17.26 -16.15
N MET A 119 -8.04 16.33 -16.43
CA MET A 119 -6.76 16.28 -15.71
C MET A 119 -5.85 17.47 -16.05
N PHE A 120 -5.91 17.99 -17.27
CA PHE A 120 -5.22 19.21 -17.68
C PHE A 120 -5.92 20.50 -17.24
N GLY A 121 -7.20 20.44 -16.84
CA GLY A 121 -8.01 21.62 -16.54
C GLY A 121 -8.46 22.40 -17.76
N GLU A 122 -8.45 21.79 -18.94
CA GLU A 122 -8.96 22.38 -20.20
C GLU A 122 -10.49 22.44 -20.24
N PHE A 123 -11.17 21.72 -19.36
CA PHE A 123 -12.64 21.64 -19.35
C PHE A 123 -13.30 22.84 -18.64
N ASP A 124 -12.77 23.24 -17.48
CA ASP A 124 -13.37 24.26 -16.60
C ASP A 124 -12.31 25.04 -15.79
N GLU A 125 -11.07 25.09 -16.30
CA GLU A 125 -9.91 25.72 -15.63
C GLU A 125 -9.48 25.05 -14.32
N HIS A 126 -10.12 23.93 -13.93
CA HIS A 126 -9.76 23.16 -12.74
C HIS A 126 -9.02 21.87 -13.09
N ARG A 127 -7.83 21.67 -12.51
CA ARG A 127 -7.08 20.41 -12.69
C ARG A 127 -7.64 19.33 -11.77
N TYR A 128 -8.20 18.27 -12.37
CA TYR A 128 -8.75 17.15 -11.62
C TYR A 128 -7.70 16.08 -11.32
N SER A 129 -7.77 15.47 -10.13
CA SER A 129 -7.04 14.22 -9.87
C SER A 129 -7.60 13.07 -10.71
N PRO A 130 -6.86 11.99 -10.98
CA PRO A 130 -7.38 10.85 -11.74
C PRO A 130 -8.66 10.27 -11.14
N GLN A 131 -8.79 10.24 -9.81
CA GLN A 131 -10.03 9.81 -9.16
C GLN A 131 -11.18 10.78 -9.42
N ALA A 132 -10.94 12.08 -9.28
CA ALA A 132 -11.96 13.10 -9.49
C ALA A 132 -12.41 13.14 -10.97
N ALA A 133 -11.48 12.94 -11.92
CA ALA A 133 -11.78 12.83 -13.34
C ALA A 133 -12.74 11.65 -13.63
N ILE A 134 -12.59 10.50 -12.96
CA ILE A 134 -13.55 9.38 -13.10
C ILE A 134 -14.95 9.79 -12.61
N TYR A 135 -15.06 10.43 -11.45
CA TYR A 135 -16.36 10.84 -10.91
C TYR A 135 -17.03 11.89 -11.79
N LYS A 136 -16.29 12.93 -12.17
CA LYS A 136 -16.79 13.98 -13.05
C LYS A 136 -17.21 13.43 -14.41
N ALA A 137 -16.45 12.48 -14.97
CA ALA A 137 -16.83 11.82 -16.22
C ALA A 137 -18.11 10.96 -16.07
N ARG A 138 -18.38 10.37 -14.91
CA ARG A 138 -19.64 9.64 -14.67
C ARG A 138 -20.85 10.58 -14.62
N ASP A 139 -20.67 11.79 -14.10
CA ASP A 139 -21.75 12.78 -14.06
C ASP A 139 -22.05 13.36 -15.45
N LEU A 140 -21.01 13.49 -16.30
CA LEU A 140 -21.10 14.10 -17.62
C LEU A 140 -21.47 13.12 -18.75
N MET A 141 -21.20 11.83 -18.58
CA MET A 141 -21.42 10.81 -19.60
C MET A 141 -22.58 9.88 -19.22
N SER A 142 -23.35 9.41 -20.20
CA SER A 142 -24.45 8.44 -19.97
C SER A 142 -23.93 7.11 -19.39
N ASP A 143 -24.79 6.36 -18.67
CA ASP A 143 -24.43 5.12 -17.95
C ASP A 143 -23.86 4.00 -18.84
N ASP A 144 -24.16 4.00 -20.14
CA ASP A 144 -23.56 3.10 -21.14
C ASP A 144 -22.08 3.40 -21.46
N SER A 145 -21.51 4.44 -20.86
CA SER A 145 -20.13 4.86 -21.09
C SER A 145 -19.16 3.89 -20.44
N LEU A 146 -18.19 3.43 -21.22
CA LEU A 146 -17.15 2.48 -20.81
C LEU A 146 -16.10 3.13 -19.89
N ILE A 147 -16.52 3.57 -18.71
CA ILE A 147 -15.69 4.25 -17.72
C ILE A 147 -15.02 3.20 -16.80
N PRO A 148 -13.72 3.30 -16.51
CA PRO A 148 -13.06 2.42 -15.56
C PRO A 148 -13.66 2.55 -14.15
N LYS A 149 -13.86 1.40 -13.48
CA LYS A 149 -14.42 1.36 -12.12
C LYS A 149 -13.42 1.79 -11.04
N SER A 150 -12.13 1.57 -11.28
CA SER A 150 -11.06 1.79 -10.31
C SER A 150 -10.10 2.88 -10.76
N VAL A 151 -9.69 3.75 -9.84
CA VAL A 151 -8.62 4.73 -10.06
C VAL A 151 -7.28 4.08 -10.40
N VAL A 152 -7.04 2.86 -9.89
CA VAL A 152 -5.81 2.11 -10.18
C VAL A 152 -5.70 1.82 -11.68
N THR A 153 -6.83 1.48 -12.31
CA THR A 153 -6.89 1.25 -13.76
C THR A 153 -6.52 2.51 -14.53
N LEU A 154 -6.97 3.68 -14.07
CA LEU A 154 -6.63 4.95 -14.71
C LEU A 154 -5.14 5.28 -14.57
N TYR A 155 -4.56 5.07 -13.38
CA TYR A 155 -3.11 5.21 -13.18
C TYR A 155 -2.29 4.25 -14.04
N GLN A 156 -2.75 3.01 -14.23
CA GLN A 156 -2.10 2.06 -15.15
C GLN A 156 -2.11 2.58 -16.59
N TRP A 157 -3.23 3.15 -17.05
CA TRP A 157 -3.34 3.70 -18.40
C TRP A 157 -2.44 4.93 -18.60
N ILE A 158 -2.30 5.78 -17.59
CA ILE A 158 -1.34 6.88 -17.59
C ILE A 158 0.09 6.36 -17.71
N ASN A 159 0.46 5.34 -16.92
CA ASN A 159 1.79 4.73 -16.98
C ASN A 159 2.07 4.02 -18.31
N ASP A 160 1.05 3.39 -18.89
CA ASP A 160 1.12 2.71 -20.19
C ASP A 160 1.12 3.70 -21.38
N GLY A 161 1.01 5.01 -21.12
CA GLY A 161 1.03 6.05 -22.17
C GLY A 161 -0.25 6.11 -23.01
N VAL A 162 -1.38 5.65 -22.46
CA VAL A 162 -2.69 5.67 -23.15
C VAL A 162 -3.28 7.08 -23.19
N PHE A 163 -2.98 7.90 -22.18
CA PHE A 163 -3.40 9.29 -22.06
C PHE A 163 -2.34 10.25 -22.59
N ARG A 164 -2.75 11.47 -22.95
CA ARG A 164 -1.82 12.59 -23.12
C ARG A 164 -1.25 13.02 -21.77
N THR A 165 -2.06 12.93 -20.71
CA THR A 165 -1.65 13.19 -19.32
C THR A 165 -0.57 12.20 -18.87
N SER A 166 0.54 12.72 -18.37
CA SER A 166 1.63 11.95 -17.76
C SER A 166 1.64 12.11 -16.23
N ASN A 167 2.48 11.35 -15.53
CA ASN A 167 2.65 11.54 -14.08
C ASN A 167 3.20 12.93 -13.70
N LEU A 168 3.85 13.65 -14.63
CA LEU A 168 4.37 15.01 -14.40
C LEU A 168 3.25 16.06 -14.43
N ASP A 169 2.14 15.74 -15.10
CA ASP A 169 0.98 16.62 -15.23
C ASP A 169 -0.02 16.44 -14.07
N LEU A 170 0.25 15.55 -13.14
CA LEU A 170 -0.63 15.27 -12.00
C LEU A 170 -0.09 15.91 -10.72
N PHE A 171 -0.99 16.15 -9.77
CA PHE A 171 -0.59 16.53 -8.41
C PHE A 171 0.34 15.49 -7.79
N GLU A 172 1.24 15.96 -6.93
CA GLU A 172 2.17 15.08 -6.22
C GLU A 172 1.40 14.02 -5.42
N LYS A 173 1.75 12.75 -5.64
CA LYS A 173 1.13 11.63 -4.92
C LYS A 173 1.47 11.74 -3.45
N THR A 174 0.49 12.04 -2.61
CA THR A 174 0.66 12.06 -1.15
C THR A 174 1.06 10.67 -0.67
N LYS A 175 2.33 10.51 -0.29
CA LYS A 175 2.81 9.27 0.34
C LYS A 175 2.39 9.29 1.79
N ARG A 176 1.41 8.45 2.17
CA ARG A 176 1.18 8.15 3.59
C ARG A 176 2.35 7.33 4.10
N LYS A 177 3.13 7.87 5.03
CA LYS A 177 4.06 7.07 5.81
C LYS A 177 3.24 6.10 6.66
N HIS A 178 3.36 4.81 6.39
CA HIS A 178 2.84 3.79 7.29
C HIS A 178 3.68 3.80 8.56
N HIS A 179 3.18 4.45 9.61
CA HIS A 179 3.76 4.29 10.93
C HIS A 179 3.39 2.89 11.45
N GLN A 180 4.39 2.07 11.73
CA GLN A 180 4.18 0.88 12.55
C GLN A 180 3.81 1.37 13.95
N SER A 181 2.54 1.20 14.34
CA SER A 181 2.17 1.41 15.74
C SER A 181 2.62 0.18 16.52
N HIS A 182 3.60 0.37 17.39
CA HIS A 182 3.82 -0.61 18.45
C HIS A 182 2.64 -0.49 19.42
N PRO A 183 1.94 -1.59 19.75
CA PRO A 183 0.89 -1.54 20.76
C PRO A 183 1.53 -1.15 22.10
N GLN A 184 1.34 0.11 22.51
CA GLN A 184 1.68 0.52 23.87
C GLN A 184 0.71 -0.15 24.83
N ALA A 185 1.24 -0.79 25.87
CA ALA A 185 0.45 -1.38 26.94
C ALA A 185 -0.53 -0.34 27.50
N LYS A 186 -1.80 -0.71 27.66
CA LYS A 186 -2.82 0.12 28.29
C LYS A 186 -2.35 0.43 29.72
N LYS A 187 -1.97 1.68 29.98
CA LYS A 187 -1.60 2.12 31.34
C LYS A 187 -2.87 2.56 32.07
N CYS A 188 -3.08 2.04 33.26
CA CYS A 188 -4.08 2.54 34.21
C CYS A 188 -3.31 3.29 35.30
N LEU A 189 -3.26 4.62 35.21
CA LEU A 189 -2.41 5.45 36.08
C LEU A 189 -3.05 5.75 37.46
N GLY A 190 -4.34 5.46 37.63
CA GLY A 190 -5.04 5.69 38.89
C GLY A 190 -6.56 5.48 38.78
N PRO A 191 -7.34 6.08 39.71
CA PRO A 191 -8.79 6.03 39.72
C PRO A 191 -9.41 6.42 38.38
N ASN A 192 -10.46 5.71 37.97
CA ASN A 192 -11.13 5.96 36.70
C ASN A 192 -11.97 7.25 36.79
N ILE A 193 -12.11 7.98 35.67
CA ILE A 193 -13.02 9.14 35.58
C ILE A 193 -14.46 8.83 36.01
N ALA A 194 -14.93 7.60 35.85
CA ALA A 194 -16.24 7.16 36.33
C ALA A 194 -16.39 7.22 37.87
N GLN A 195 -15.30 7.31 38.62
CA GLN A 195 -15.28 7.46 40.08
C GLN A 195 -15.22 8.94 40.52
N CYS A 196 -15.17 9.88 39.58
CA CYS A 196 -15.17 11.31 39.86
C CYS A 196 -16.51 11.74 40.49
N PRO A 197 -16.53 12.72 41.42
CA PRO A 197 -17.78 13.22 42.00
C PRO A 197 -18.78 13.66 40.91
N GLN A 198 -20.07 13.32 41.06
CA GLN A 198 -21.10 13.64 40.06
C GLN A 198 -21.18 15.13 39.72
N VAL A 199 -20.87 16.01 40.67
CA VAL A 199 -20.84 17.48 40.47
C VAL A 199 -19.81 17.89 39.41
N ALA A 200 -18.68 17.16 39.31
CA ALA A 200 -17.66 17.39 38.31
C ALA A 200 -18.08 16.92 36.91
N ASP A 201 -18.86 15.84 36.83
CA ASP A 201 -19.38 15.29 35.57
C ASP A 201 -20.59 16.07 35.04
N GLN A 202 -21.47 16.51 35.94
CA GLN A 202 -22.58 17.40 35.63
C GLN A 202 -22.13 18.83 35.32
N ARG A 203 -20.84 19.14 35.54
CA ARG A 203 -20.25 20.47 35.33
C ARG A 203 -21.07 21.53 36.09
N SER A 204 -21.36 21.29 37.35
CA SER A 204 -22.27 22.14 38.14
C SER A 204 -21.56 23.03 39.17
N GLU A 205 -20.23 22.92 39.32
CA GLU A 205 -19.43 23.81 40.16
C GLU A 205 -18.04 24.11 39.61
N ILE A 206 -17.46 25.23 40.08
CA ILE A 206 -16.05 25.59 39.83
C ILE A 206 -15.14 24.70 40.68
N GLY A 207 -13.98 24.37 40.11
CA GLY A 207 -12.86 23.76 40.80
C GLY A 207 -12.51 22.36 40.31
N HIS A 208 -13.12 21.92 39.21
CA HIS A 208 -12.86 20.63 38.58
C HIS A 208 -12.10 20.85 37.29
N TRP A 209 -10.82 20.47 37.28
CA TRP A 209 -9.89 20.84 36.23
C TRP A 209 -9.54 19.65 35.34
N GLU A 210 -9.59 19.86 34.03
CA GLU A 210 -9.05 18.94 33.04
C GLU A 210 -7.64 19.39 32.64
N LEU A 211 -6.69 18.46 32.59
CA LEU A 211 -5.31 18.74 32.18
C LEU A 211 -5.04 18.22 30.77
N ASP A 212 -4.32 19.02 29.98
CA ASP A 212 -3.76 18.61 28.71
C ASP A 212 -2.35 19.19 28.51
N THR A 213 -1.57 18.62 27.60
CA THR A 213 -0.27 19.16 27.20
C THR A 213 -0.16 19.41 25.70
N ILE A 214 0.20 20.65 25.36
CA ILE A 214 0.51 21.04 23.99
C ILE A 214 2.03 21.02 23.83
N GLN A 215 2.53 20.18 22.91
CA GLN A 215 3.94 20.11 22.57
C GLN A 215 4.18 20.82 21.23
N GLY A 216 5.11 21.78 21.21
CA GLY A 216 5.56 22.45 19.98
C GLY A 216 6.41 21.53 19.08
N HIS A 217 6.95 22.10 18.01
CA HIS A 217 7.81 21.38 17.05
C HIS A 217 9.07 20.81 17.74
N LYS A 218 9.47 19.59 17.35
CA LYS A 218 10.55 18.82 17.98
C LYS A 218 11.93 19.19 17.42
N ASP A 219 12.49 20.31 17.88
CA ASP A 219 13.83 20.81 17.47
C ASP A 219 14.85 20.84 18.62
N GLY A 220 14.61 20.09 19.70
CA GLY A 220 15.54 20.01 20.85
C GLY A 220 15.41 21.15 21.86
N LYS A 221 14.56 22.15 21.56
CA LYS A 221 14.09 23.20 22.50
C LYS A 221 12.58 23.13 22.67
N ASP A 222 12.04 21.92 22.74
CA ASP A 222 10.59 21.65 22.76
C ASP A 222 9.90 22.48 23.85
N SER A 223 9.13 23.49 23.44
CA SER A 223 8.27 24.22 24.36
C SER A 223 7.02 23.39 24.63
N VAL A 224 6.80 23.02 25.88
CA VAL A 224 5.61 22.31 26.32
C VAL A 224 4.76 23.26 27.15
N VAL A 225 3.47 23.33 26.83
CA VAL A 225 2.48 24.14 27.54
C VAL A 225 1.52 23.18 28.23
N LEU A 226 1.46 23.25 29.56
CA LEU A 226 0.42 22.64 30.36
C LEU A 226 -0.83 23.52 30.28
N VAL A 227 -1.95 22.94 29.88
CA VAL A 227 -3.25 23.59 29.82
C VAL A 227 -4.13 22.96 30.90
N MET A 228 -4.81 23.80 31.68
CA MET A 228 -5.73 23.38 32.71
C MET A 228 -7.06 24.09 32.49
N THR A 229 -8.13 23.33 32.30
CA THR A 229 -9.44 23.87 31.93
C THR A 229 -10.45 23.53 33.00
N ASP A 230 -11.09 24.55 33.59
CA ASP A 230 -12.19 24.32 34.53
C ASP A 230 -13.43 23.82 33.76
N ARG A 231 -13.98 22.67 34.17
CA ARG A 231 -15.04 21.97 33.43
C ARG A 231 -16.38 22.73 33.42
N PHE A 232 -16.63 23.61 34.39
CA PHE A 232 -17.84 24.43 34.47
C PHE A 232 -17.68 25.76 33.72
N SER A 233 -16.75 26.60 34.18
CA SER A 233 -16.55 27.97 33.67
C SER A 233 -15.84 28.03 32.31
N ARG A 234 -15.16 26.95 31.91
CA ARG A 234 -14.30 26.86 30.71
C ARG A 234 -13.12 27.84 30.71
N VAL A 235 -12.78 28.40 31.86
CA VAL A 235 -11.57 29.19 32.04
C VAL A 235 -10.35 28.29 31.86
N ASN A 236 -9.38 28.77 31.08
CA ASN A 236 -8.14 28.08 30.80
C ASN A 236 -6.98 28.76 31.55
N ILE A 237 -6.19 27.97 32.27
CA ILE A 237 -4.90 28.38 32.82
C ILE A 237 -3.82 27.68 32.01
N MET A 238 -2.90 28.45 31.43
CA MET A 238 -1.81 27.93 30.61
C MET A 238 -0.47 28.25 31.25
N ARG A 239 0.41 27.24 31.33
CA ARG A 239 1.77 27.40 31.86
C ARG A 239 2.78 26.71 30.97
N LYS A 240 3.84 27.43 30.60
CA LYS A 240 5.02 26.82 29.98
C LYS A 240 5.76 25.97 31.02
N ILE A 241 5.97 24.69 30.71
CA ILE A 241 6.76 23.73 31.49
C ILE A 241 8.02 23.35 30.74
N THR A 242 9.01 22.80 31.44
CA THR A 242 10.35 22.52 30.89
C THR A 242 10.38 21.34 29.92
N SER A 243 9.47 20.37 30.07
CA SER A 243 9.39 19.18 29.22
C SER A 243 8.04 18.46 29.39
N LYS A 244 7.70 17.55 28.47
CA LYS A 244 6.52 16.68 28.56
C LYS A 244 6.81 15.46 29.44
N THR A 245 7.08 15.71 30.73
CA THR A 245 7.45 14.67 31.71
C THR A 245 6.65 14.82 32.99
N ALA A 246 6.43 13.70 33.71
CA ALA A 246 5.76 13.69 35.00
C ALA A 246 6.46 14.59 36.03
N TYR A 247 7.80 14.62 36.00
CA TYR A 247 8.60 15.51 36.84
C TYR A 247 8.24 16.99 36.62
N ALA A 248 8.19 17.44 35.37
CA ALA A 248 7.91 18.85 35.05
C ALA A 248 6.48 19.27 35.45
N VAL A 249 5.49 18.39 35.24
CA VAL A 249 4.10 18.62 35.65
C VAL A 249 3.98 18.66 37.18
N ASN A 250 4.57 17.69 37.88
CA ASN A 250 4.53 17.63 39.33
C ASN A 250 5.24 18.82 39.99
N HIS A 251 6.40 19.21 39.47
CA HIS A 251 7.14 20.39 39.94
C HIS A 251 6.27 21.65 39.88
N PHE A 252 5.51 21.84 38.78
CA PHE A 252 4.57 22.94 38.66
C PHE A 252 3.50 22.94 39.76
N PHE A 253 2.85 21.80 40.02
CA PHE A 253 1.83 21.71 41.07
C PHE A 253 2.39 21.94 42.48
N VAL A 254 3.61 21.48 42.75
CA VAL A 254 4.29 21.75 44.02
C VAL A 254 4.55 23.24 44.20
N GLU A 255 5.11 23.93 43.20
CA GLU A 255 5.33 25.38 43.25
C GLU A 255 4.01 26.15 43.39
N LEU A 256 2.98 25.73 42.65
CA LEU A 256 1.66 26.37 42.68
C LEU A 256 1.04 26.27 44.08
N ARG A 257 1.10 25.07 44.69
CA ARG A 257 0.59 24.84 46.04
C ARG A 257 1.38 25.61 47.10
N GLN A 258 2.70 25.74 46.94
CA GLN A 258 3.54 26.56 47.82
C GLN A 258 3.18 28.05 47.73
N LYS A 259 2.96 28.58 46.52
CA LYS A 259 2.62 29.99 46.29
C LYS A 259 1.22 30.36 46.78
N LEU A 260 0.23 29.50 46.56
CA LEU A 260 -1.16 29.76 46.96
C LEU A 260 -1.43 29.42 48.44
N GLY A 261 -0.63 28.53 49.02
CA GLY A 261 -0.92 27.90 50.30
C GLY A 261 -1.95 26.77 50.17
N LYS A 262 -1.86 25.78 51.08
CA LYS A 262 -2.65 24.53 51.01
C LYS A 262 -4.16 24.80 50.92
N ASN A 263 -4.70 25.67 51.78
CA ASN A 263 -6.15 25.92 51.84
C ASN A 263 -6.69 26.57 50.56
N ALA A 264 -5.99 27.56 49.99
CA ALA A 264 -6.43 28.20 48.75
C ALA A 264 -6.28 27.25 47.55
N TYR A 265 -5.21 26.44 47.53
CA TYR A 265 -4.99 25.46 46.47
C TYR A 265 -6.17 24.47 46.33
N TYR A 266 -6.58 23.81 47.42
CA TYR A 266 -7.69 22.83 47.35
C TYR A 266 -9.08 23.47 47.17
N ARG A 267 -9.23 24.77 47.44
CA ARG A 267 -10.44 25.51 47.08
C ARG A 267 -10.54 25.76 45.57
N ILE A 268 -9.40 25.96 44.91
CA ILE A 268 -9.32 26.21 43.46
C ILE A 268 -9.28 24.89 42.69
N PHE A 269 -8.48 23.92 43.12
CA PHE A 269 -8.30 22.62 42.50
C PHE A 269 -8.93 21.54 43.38
N LYS A 270 -10.25 21.35 43.27
CA LYS A 270 -10.97 20.30 44.01
C LYS A 270 -10.65 18.93 43.44
N THR A 271 -10.86 18.75 42.14
CA THR A 271 -10.49 17.52 41.42
C THR A 271 -9.71 17.83 40.15
N ILE A 272 -8.87 16.90 39.75
CA ILE A 272 -8.06 16.96 38.54
C ILE A 272 -8.36 15.73 37.69
N THR A 273 -8.60 15.93 36.40
CA THR A 273 -8.82 14.85 35.43
C THR A 273 -7.79 14.96 34.31
N SER A 274 -7.16 13.85 33.92
CA SER A 274 -6.24 13.81 32.78
C SER A 274 -6.42 12.53 31.96
N ASP A 275 -5.75 12.46 30.81
CA ASP A 275 -5.60 11.17 30.12
C ASP A 275 -4.53 10.29 30.77
N ASN A 276 -4.39 9.07 30.24
CA ASN A 276 -3.32 8.15 30.63
C ASN A 276 -1.96 8.49 29.98
N GLY A 277 -1.71 9.78 29.69
CA GLY A 277 -0.43 10.29 29.21
C GLY A 277 0.68 10.05 30.24
N SER A 278 1.88 9.71 29.76
CA SER A 278 3.04 9.45 30.63
C SER A 278 3.43 10.66 31.48
N GLU A 279 3.18 11.85 30.99
CA GLU A 279 3.38 13.13 31.67
C GLU A 279 2.47 13.32 32.89
N PHE A 280 1.41 12.54 33.03
CA PHE A 280 0.45 12.62 34.13
C PHE A 280 0.52 11.42 35.08
N SER A 281 1.48 10.52 34.86
CA SER A 281 1.60 9.24 35.59
C SER A 281 1.85 9.35 37.08
N GLU A 282 2.28 10.51 37.57
CA GLU A 282 2.59 10.74 38.98
C GLU A 282 1.76 11.86 39.61
N LEU A 283 0.66 12.30 38.97
CA LEU A 283 -0.18 13.39 39.51
C LEU A 283 -0.75 13.07 40.89
N THR A 284 -1.05 11.80 41.17
CA THR A 284 -1.53 11.32 42.48
C THR A 284 -0.54 11.57 43.62
N ARG A 285 0.73 11.86 43.33
CA ARG A 285 1.74 12.24 44.34
C ARG A 285 1.64 13.71 44.76
N VAL A 286 1.02 14.56 43.94
CA VAL A 286 0.97 16.02 44.16
C VAL A 286 -0.44 16.54 44.43
N HIS A 287 -1.47 15.78 44.04
CA HIS A 287 -2.87 16.08 44.30
C HIS A 287 -3.65 14.82 44.71
N ASP A 288 -4.56 14.94 45.67
CA ASP A 288 -5.24 13.79 46.29
C ASP A 288 -6.41 13.26 45.43
N HIS A 289 -7.07 14.14 44.67
CA HIS A 289 -8.28 13.82 43.90
C HIS A 289 -8.00 13.86 42.40
N VAL A 290 -7.29 12.86 41.90
CA VAL A 290 -6.90 12.72 40.49
C VAL A 290 -7.62 11.54 39.85
N PHE A 291 -8.21 11.77 38.67
CA PHE A 291 -8.95 10.77 37.91
C PHE A 291 -8.45 10.68 36.47
N TYR A 292 -8.48 9.49 35.88
CA TYR A 292 -7.94 9.22 34.55
C TYR A 292 -9.02 8.73 33.57
N THR A 293 -9.01 9.23 32.35
CA THR A 293 -9.90 8.74 31.28
C THR A 293 -9.53 7.33 30.85
N ASP A 294 -10.50 6.56 30.34
CA ASP A 294 -10.17 5.24 29.77
C ASP A 294 -9.18 5.33 28.59
N PRO A 295 -8.25 4.36 28.46
CA PRO A 295 -7.35 4.29 27.32
C PRO A 295 -8.11 4.32 25.99
N TYR A 296 -7.57 5.05 25.00
CA TYR A 296 -8.14 5.19 23.65
C TYR A 296 -9.55 5.79 23.59
N SER A 297 -9.97 6.52 24.62
CA SER A 297 -11.28 7.17 24.66
C SER A 297 -11.15 8.71 24.68
N PRO A 298 -10.70 9.36 23.58
CA PRO A 298 -10.47 10.81 23.55
C PRO A 298 -11.74 11.63 23.82
N TRP A 299 -12.93 11.06 23.59
CA TRP A 299 -14.22 11.70 23.83
C TRP A 299 -14.66 11.75 25.31
N LYS A 300 -13.93 11.12 26.23
CA LYS A 300 -14.31 11.05 27.66
C LYS A 300 -13.89 12.26 28.48
N ARG A 301 -13.20 13.22 27.86
CA ARG A 301 -12.82 14.48 28.50
C ARG A 301 -13.99 15.46 28.52
#